data_AF-A0A956GP10-F1
#
_entry.id   AF-A0A956GP10-F1
#
_cell.length_a   1.000
_cell.length_b   1.000
_cell.length_c   1.000
_cell.angle_alpha   90.00
_cell.angle_beta   90.00
_cell.angle_gamma   90.00
#
_symmetry.space_group_name_H-M   'P 1'
#
loop_
_entity.id
_entity.type
_entity.pdbx_description
1 polymer ?
#
loop_
_entity_poly.entity_id
_entity_poly.type
_entity_poly.pdbx_seq_one_letter_code
_entity_poly.pdbx_strand_id
1 'polypeptide(L)'
;MKHSIAALALVAGMAATVPACYGSYSGFHALHRWNGEVSHDKLARSAVHLGLWILPVYELMLLGDFLVFNTVEFATGSPVFH
;
A
#
# COMPACT_ATOMS: atom_id res chain seq x y z
N MET A 1 18.45 -36.84 5.99
CA MET A 1 17.38 -36.53 6.98
C MET A 1 17.60 -35.19 7.69
N LYS A 2 18.76 -34.94 8.34
CA LYS A 2 19.03 -33.66 9.04
C LYS A 2 18.94 -32.42 8.13
N HIS A 3 19.47 -32.51 6.91
CA HIS A 3 19.39 -31.44 5.91
C HIS A 3 17.96 -31.18 5.41
N SER A 4 17.10 -32.21 5.36
CA SER A 4 15.71 -32.11 4.92
C SER A 4 14.83 -31.38 5.95
N ILE A 5 15.10 -31.57 7.25
CA ILE A 5 14.40 -30.87 8.34
C ILE A 5 14.82 -29.39 8.37
N ALA A 6 16.11 -29.11 8.18
CA ALA A 6 16.61 -27.74 8.09
C ALA A 6 16.02 -26.98 6.90
N ALA A 7 15.88 -27.63 5.73
CA ALA A 7 15.23 -27.05 4.57
C ALA A 7 13.73 -26.77 4.81
N LEU A 8 13.01 -27.69 5.48
CA LEU A 8 11.60 -27.50 5.80
C LEU A 8 11.37 -26.34 6.79
N ALA A 9 12.25 -26.21 7.79
CA ALA A 9 12.19 -25.11 8.76
C ALA A 9 12.50 -23.75 8.11
N LEU A 10 13.42 -23.71 7.14
CA LEU A 10 13.73 -22.50 6.39
C LEU A 10 12.55 -22.07 5.49
N VAL A 11 11.92 -23.01 4.79
CA VAL A 11 10.73 -22.74 3.96
C VAL A 11 9.55 -22.27 4.82
N ALA A 12 9.33 -22.87 5.98
CA ALA A 12 8.28 -22.44 6.92
C ALA A 12 8.56 -21.03 7.49
N GLY A 13 9.81 -20.70 7.80
CA GLY A 13 10.20 -19.35 8.23
C GLY A 13 10.06 -18.29 7.13
N MET A 14 10.33 -18.66 5.87
CA MET A 14 10.09 -17.80 4.72
C MET A 14 8.59 -17.62 4.42
N ALA A 15 7.78 -18.67 4.58
CA ALA A 15 6.33 -18.58 4.44
C ALA A 15 5.68 -17.64 5.48
N ALA A 16 6.25 -17.56 6.69
CA ALA A 16 5.82 -16.63 7.74
C ALA A 16 6.28 -15.18 7.51
N THR A 17 7.18 -14.94 6.54
CA THR A 17 7.74 -13.62 6.23
C THR A 17 7.46 -13.18 4.80
N VAL A 18 6.56 -13.86 4.06
CA VAL A 18 6.12 -13.36 2.76
C VAL A 18 5.41 -12.03 3.02
N PRO A 19 5.95 -10.89 2.54
CA PRO A 19 5.22 -9.64 2.63
C PRO A 19 3.96 -9.84 1.81
N ALA A 20 2.79 -9.88 2.45
CA ALA A 20 1.56 -9.81 1.68
C ALA A 20 1.48 -8.36 1.16
N CYS A 21 1.95 -8.16 -0.05
CA CYS A 21 1.88 -6.88 -0.75
C CYS A 21 0.44 -6.54 -1.21
N TYR A 22 -0.49 -7.48 -1.05
CA TYR A 22 -1.90 -7.29 -1.29
C TYR A 22 -2.59 -6.83 0.01
N GLY A 23 -3.08 -5.59 0.01
CA GLY A 23 -3.78 -4.98 1.14
C GLY A 23 -4.81 -3.94 0.65
N SER A 24 -5.21 -3.03 1.54
CA SER A 24 -6.27 -2.06 1.27
C SER A 24 -5.88 -0.90 0.35
N TYR A 25 -4.58 -0.68 0.12
CA TYR A 25 -4.05 0.52 -0.53
C TYR A 25 -4.53 1.81 0.16
N SER A 26 -4.48 1.79 1.49
CA SER A 26 -5.01 2.87 2.33
C SER A 26 -4.36 4.23 2.09
N GLY A 27 -3.07 4.28 1.74
CA GLY A 27 -2.38 5.53 1.44
C GLY A 27 -2.96 6.22 0.21
N PHE A 28 -3.10 5.48 -0.89
CA PHE A 28 -3.70 6.00 -2.13
C PHE A 28 -5.15 6.44 -1.90
N HIS A 29 -5.95 5.62 -1.21
CA HIS A 29 -7.35 5.96 -0.94
C HIS A 29 -7.50 7.18 -0.03
N ALA A 30 -6.64 7.34 0.98
CA ALA A 30 -6.63 8.52 1.83
C ALA A 30 -6.28 9.78 1.03
N LEU A 31 -5.25 9.72 0.18
CA LEU A 31 -4.88 10.83 -0.70
C LEU A 31 -5.99 11.18 -1.70
N HIS A 32 -6.61 10.17 -2.30
CA HIS A 32 -7.71 10.36 -3.23
C HIS A 32 -8.95 10.96 -2.54
N ARG A 33 -9.27 10.54 -1.32
CA ARG A 33 -10.33 11.11 -0.49
C ARG A 33 -10.04 12.58 -0.17
N TRP A 34 -8.82 12.89 0.26
CA TRP A 34 -8.39 14.28 0.51
C TRP A 34 -8.58 15.18 -0.71
N ASN A 35 -8.22 14.71 -1.91
CA ASN A 35 -8.49 15.45 -3.15
C ASN A 35 -10.01 15.64 -3.40
N GLY A 36 -10.85 14.73 -2.91
CA GLY A 36 -12.30 14.89 -2.94
C GLY A 36 -12.84 16.02 -2.05
N GLU A 37 -12.08 16.38 -1.01
CA GLU A 37 -12.46 17.33 0.03
C GLU A 37 -11.78 18.70 -0.11
N VAL A 38 -10.75 18.80 -0.97
CA VAL A 38 -9.94 20.03 -1.15
C VAL A 38 -10.74 21.25 -1.63
N SER A 39 -11.88 21.04 -2.29
CA SER A 39 -12.74 22.12 -2.79
C SER A 39 -14.16 21.63 -3.10
N HIS A 40 -15.14 22.52 -3.03
CA HIS A 40 -16.50 22.26 -3.54
C HIS A 40 -16.59 22.40 -5.07
N ASP A 41 -15.61 23.06 -5.71
CA ASP A 41 -15.57 23.25 -7.16
C ASP A 41 -15.04 22.00 -7.89
N LYS A 42 -15.80 21.55 -8.90
CA LYS A 42 -15.49 20.32 -9.65
C LYS A 42 -14.27 20.47 -10.56
N LEU A 43 -14.03 21.66 -11.11
CA LEU A 43 -12.89 21.92 -11.98
C LEU A 43 -11.60 21.97 -11.16
N ALA A 44 -11.63 22.60 -10.00
CA ALA A 44 -10.51 22.61 -9.06
C ALA A 44 -10.12 21.17 -8.67
N ARG A 45 -11.08 20.33 -8.26
CA ARG A 45 -10.81 18.92 -7.94
C ARG A 45 -10.27 18.12 -9.13
N SER A 46 -10.77 18.39 -10.33
CA SER A 46 -10.29 17.74 -11.56
C SER A 46 -8.86 18.17 -11.90
N ALA A 47 -8.54 19.46 -11.73
CA ALA A 47 -7.21 20.00 -11.96
C ALA A 47 -6.18 19.44 -10.96
N VAL A 48 -6.54 19.35 -9.68
CA VAL A 48 -5.70 18.72 -8.65
C VAL A 48 -5.54 17.23 -8.95
N HIS A 49 -6.62 16.51 -9.31
CA HIS A 49 -6.52 15.10 -9.69
C HIS A 49 -5.52 14.88 -10.84
N LEU A 50 -5.62 15.68 -11.91
CA LEU A 50 -4.69 15.63 -13.02
C LEU A 50 -3.25 16.00 -12.60
N GLY A 51 -3.08 17.03 -11.78
CA GLY A 51 -1.78 17.43 -11.24
C GLY A 51 -1.12 16.34 -10.41
N LEU A 52 -1.88 15.58 -9.63
CA LEU A 52 -1.37 14.46 -8.82
C LEU A 52 -0.89 13.28 -9.67
N TRP A 53 -1.45 13.05 -10.86
CA TRP A 53 -0.92 12.09 -11.84
C TRP A 53 0.29 12.64 -12.61
N ILE A 54 0.32 13.95 -12.92
CA ILE A 54 1.46 14.57 -13.62
C ILE A 54 2.70 14.65 -12.72
N LEU A 55 2.53 14.91 -11.41
CA LEU A 55 3.59 15.06 -10.40
C LEU A 55 3.91 13.75 -9.64
N PRO A 56 3.81 12.62 -10.34
CA PRO A 56 3.62 11.25 -9.82
C PRO A 56 3.20 11.01 -8.36
N VAL A 57 2.32 11.84 -7.78
CA VAL A 57 1.99 11.71 -6.34
C VAL A 57 1.12 10.48 -6.10
N TYR A 58 0.15 10.21 -6.99
CA TYR A 58 -0.69 9.01 -6.87
C TYR A 58 0.11 7.73 -7.09
N GLU A 59 1.03 7.72 -8.04
CA GLU A 59 1.90 6.60 -8.37
C GLU A 59 2.86 6.28 -7.23
N LEU A 60 3.47 7.31 -6.64
CA LEU A 60 4.33 7.13 -5.47
C LEU A 60 3.56 6.56 -4.28
N MET A 61 2.30 6.98 -4.10
CA MET A 61 1.48 6.45 -3.02
C MET A 61 1.04 5.00 -3.29
N LEU A 62 0.64 4.67 -4.52
CA LEU A 62 0.35 3.29 -4.93
C LEU A 62 1.58 2.37 -4.75
N LEU A 63 2.77 2.85 -5.12
CA LEU A 63 4.01 2.11 -4.92
C LEU A 63 4.36 1.98 -3.43
N GLY A 64 4.11 3.02 -2.64
CA GLY A 64 4.27 3.01 -1.19
C GLY A 64 3.35 1.99 -0.51
N ASP A 65 2.08 1.92 -0.93
CA ASP A 65 1.15 0.91 -0.47
C ASP A 65 1.63 -0.50 -0.84
N PHE A 66 2.00 -0.71 -2.11
CA PHE A 66 2.47 -2.01 -2.61
C PHE A 66 3.73 -2.52 -1.90
N LEU A 67 4.72 -1.64 -1.67
CA LEU A 67 6.01 -2.01 -1.09
C LEU A 67 6.01 -2.03 0.45
N VAL A 68 5.26 -1.12 1.08
CA VAL A 68 5.39 -0.84 2.51
C VAL A 68 4.06 -1.00 3.24
N PHE A 69 3.05 -0.19 2.92
CA PHE A 69 1.88 -0.09 3.81
C PHE A 69 1.01 -1.34 3.82
N ASN A 70 0.86 -2.04 2.69
CA ASN A 70 0.13 -3.31 2.65
C ASN A 70 0.86 -4.41 3.45
N THR A 71 2.20 -4.40 3.45
CA THR A 71 3.01 -5.31 4.28
C THR A 71 2.81 -5.01 5.77
N VAL A 72 2.77 -3.73 6.14
CA VAL A 72 2.49 -3.31 7.53
C VAL A 72 1.07 -3.70 7.92
N GLU A 73 0.07 -3.44 7.08
CA GLU A 73 -1.33 -3.83 7.30
C GLU A 73 -1.47 -5.33 7.50
N PHE A 74 -0.76 -6.13 6.70
CA PHE A 74 -0.76 -7.58 6.87
C PHE A 74 -0.18 -8.01 8.23
N ALA A 75 0.87 -7.35 8.70
CA ALA A 75 1.50 -7.66 9.98
C ALA A 75 0.67 -7.20 11.20
N THR A 76 0.00 -6.06 11.11
CA THR A 76 -0.76 -5.47 12.22
C THR A 76 -2.24 -5.85 12.21
N GLY A 77 -2.76 -6.29 11.07
CA GLY A 77 -4.19 -6.53 10.85
C GLY A 77 -5.01 -5.25 10.72
N SER A 78 -4.39 -4.09 10.49
CA SER A 78 -5.10 -2.80 10.36
C SER A 78 -4.42 -1.88 9.33
N PRO A 79 -5.20 -1.17 8.48
CA PRO A 79 -4.65 -0.21 7.55
C PRO A 79 -3.83 0.89 8.23
N VAL A 80 -2.80 1.39 7.54
CA VAL A 80 -1.94 2.47 8.06
C VAL A 80 -2.66 3.82 8.03
N PHE A 81 -3.49 4.05 7.01
CA PHE A 81 -4.28 5.26 6.86
C PHE A 81 -5.79 4.92 6.95
N HIS A 82 -6.58 5.80 7.55
CA HIS A 82 -8.01 5.57 7.84
C HIS A 82 -8.91 6.57 7.11
#